data_AF-A0A7Y9GJQ3-F1
#
_entry.id   AF-A0A7Y9GJQ3-F1
#
_cell.length_a   1.000
_cell.length_b   1.000
_cell.length_c   1.000
_cell.angle_alpha   90.00
_cell.angle_beta   90.00
_cell.angle_gamma   90.00
#
_symmetry.space_group_name_H-M   'P 1'
#
loop_
_entity.id
_entity.type
_entity.pdbx_description
1 polymer ?
#
loop_
_entity_poly.entity_id
_entity_poly.type
_entity_poly.pdbx_seq_one_letter_code
_entity_poly.pdbx_strand_id
1 'polypeptide(L)'
;MLIGDVARRSGVSARMLRHYESLGLVRPTGRTGAGYREYSGEDIRRIFHIESLRSLGLSLREVGRALGDPDFAPAELVDDLVRRTRERIARETELLTRLRRIDAAEPAGWEDVLHIVALLHALGSESAGKRQRAALSSVEEVPVPVDALVEAALSETDTNVAGALRWALARSGDSALAPLAEALGSPDAEVRRRAVQSMAEIPSERATAPLRDALTSPDLVVRRHAALALGARGVEDAVPTLIDMIVEEANDVDAADALSTLASRPALADQIATRLVDHLAQATVDSSARRRLTQALADIPGAKASRALADLAQDEDRAVALTATYILGIRNTR
;
A
#
# COMPACT_ATOMS: atom_id res chain seq x y z
N MET A 1 12.99 22.17 56.79
CA MET A 1 12.75 23.27 55.80
C MET A 1 11.28 23.64 55.73
N LEU A 2 10.95 24.92 55.63
CA LEU A 2 9.56 25.38 55.50
C LEU A 2 9.02 25.16 54.08
N ILE A 3 7.70 25.10 53.95
CA ILE A 3 7.02 24.84 52.67
C ILE A 3 7.41 25.81 51.54
N GLY A 4 7.69 27.07 51.85
CA GLY A 4 8.12 28.07 50.87
C GLY A 4 9.53 27.79 50.33
N ASP A 5 10.44 27.31 51.19
CA ASP A 5 11.79 26.93 50.79
C ASP A 5 11.78 25.64 49.96
N VAL A 6 10.92 24.69 50.33
CA VAL A 6 10.72 23.44 49.60
C VAL A 6 10.14 23.73 48.22
N ALA A 7 9.16 24.62 48.11
CA ALA A 7 8.56 25.01 46.84
C ALA A 7 9.59 25.62 45.88
N ARG A 8 10.46 26.51 46.40
CA ARG A 8 11.56 27.09 45.61
C ARG A 8 12.59 26.04 45.17
N ARG A 9 12.96 25.11 46.05
CA ARG A 9 13.98 24.08 45.75
C ARG A 9 13.49 22.95 44.84
N SER A 10 12.22 22.57 44.96
CA SER A 10 11.63 21.48 44.18
C SER A 10 10.99 21.95 42.87
N GLY A 11 10.75 23.25 42.70
CA GLY A 11 9.98 23.79 41.58
C GLY A 11 8.47 23.53 41.67
N VAL A 12 8.01 22.88 42.75
CA VAL A 12 6.61 22.52 42.97
C VAL A 12 5.92 23.63 43.76
N SER A 13 4.76 24.08 43.30
CA SER A 13 4.01 25.12 44.03
C SER A 13 3.61 24.64 45.45
N ALA A 14 3.56 25.56 46.42
CA ALA A 14 3.08 25.25 47.77
C ALA A 14 1.65 24.67 47.79
N ARG A 15 0.84 24.99 46.78
CA ARG A 15 -0.48 24.37 46.56
C ARG A 15 -0.35 22.89 46.21
N MET A 16 0.56 22.53 45.30
CA MET A 16 0.82 21.15 44.93
C MET A 16 1.43 20.34 46.05
N LEU A 17 2.33 20.92 46.86
CA LEU A 17 2.86 20.25 48.05
C LEU A 17 1.75 19.88 49.04
N ARG A 18 0.78 20.78 49.28
CA ARG A 18 -0.41 20.47 50.07
C ARG A 18 -1.31 19.41 49.42
N HIS A 19 -1.37 19.39 48.09
CA HIS A 19 -2.11 18.36 47.36
C HIS A 19 -1.46 16.99 47.52
N TYR A 20 -0.13 16.89 47.44
CA TYR A 20 0.61 15.66 47.72
C TYR A 20 0.40 15.17 49.15
N GLU A 21 0.37 16.07 50.13
CA GLU A 21 0.02 15.76 51.50
C GLU A 21 -1.42 15.22 51.62
N SER A 22 -2.39 15.87 50.96
CA SER A 22 -3.79 15.41 50.98
C SER A 22 -3.99 14.03 50.35
N LEU A 23 -3.14 13.67 49.40
CA LEU A 23 -3.13 12.35 48.75
C LEU A 23 -2.27 11.33 49.50
N GLY A 24 -1.63 11.72 50.61
CA GLY A 24 -0.74 10.86 51.38
C GLY A 24 0.60 10.54 50.71
N LEU A 25 0.91 11.21 49.59
CA LEU A 25 2.14 11.00 48.81
C LEU A 25 3.37 11.56 49.50
N VAL A 26 3.23 12.62 50.29
CA VAL A 26 4.31 13.23 51.08
C VAL A 26 3.74 13.55 52.46
N ARG A 27 4.49 13.25 53.53
CA ARG A 27 4.10 13.63 54.88
C ARG A 27 5.20 14.54 55.44
N PRO A 28 4.89 15.77 55.88
CA PRO A 28 5.90 16.62 56.50
C PRO A 28 6.43 15.95 57.77
N THR A 29 7.75 15.90 57.92
CA THR A 29 8.44 15.29 59.07
C THR A 29 7.99 15.89 60.41
N GLY A 30 7.58 17.16 60.43
CA GLY A 30 7.07 17.77 61.65
C GLY A 30 6.39 19.11 61.41
N ARG A 31 6.10 19.78 62.53
CA ARG A 31 5.69 21.19 62.54
C ARG A 31 6.64 21.96 63.45
N THR A 32 6.97 23.18 63.07
CA THR A 32 7.74 24.08 63.93
C THR A 32 6.93 24.47 65.17
N GLY A 33 7.58 25.03 66.20
CA GLY A 33 6.90 25.53 67.40
C GLY A 33 5.83 26.60 67.13
N ALA A 34 5.87 27.24 65.96
CA ALA A 34 4.88 28.20 65.49
C ALA A 34 3.79 27.58 64.56
N GLY A 35 3.76 26.25 64.43
CA GLY A 35 2.74 25.50 63.67
C GLY A 35 2.99 25.35 62.16
N TYR A 36 4.12 25.82 61.63
CA TYR A 36 4.44 25.70 60.20
C TYR A 36 4.93 24.29 59.85
N ARG A 37 4.58 23.81 58.65
CA ARG A 37 5.05 22.50 58.14
C ARG A 37 6.56 22.50 57.92
N GLU A 38 7.20 21.47 58.45
CA GLU A 38 8.63 21.24 58.29
C GLU A 38 8.88 19.94 57.51
N TYR A 39 9.68 20.07 56.46
CA TYR A 39 10.09 18.97 55.59
C TYR A 39 11.57 18.65 55.80
N SER A 40 11.89 17.36 55.90
CA SER A 40 13.26 16.84 55.98
C SER A 40 13.89 16.70 54.59
N GLY A 41 15.17 16.31 54.55
CA GLY A 41 15.84 15.96 53.29
C GLY A 41 15.22 14.74 52.60
N GLU A 42 14.65 13.81 53.36
CA GLU A 42 13.96 12.63 52.82
C GLU A 42 12.63 13.01 52.16
N ASP A 43 11.85 13.89 52.80
CA ASP A 43 10.62 14.43 52.22
C ASP A 43 10.89 15.11 50.88
N ILE A 44 12.01 15.85 50.79
CA ILE A 44 12.42 16.53 49.57
C ILE A 44 12.82 15.51 48.48
N ARG A 45 13.58 14.45 48.82
CA ARG A 45 13.90 13.37 47.86
C ARG A 45 12.63 12.70 47.34
N ARG A 46 11.66 12.45 48.22
CA ARG A 46 10.36 11.88 47.83
C ARG A 46 9.58 12.80 46.90
N ILE A 47 9.59 14.11 47.15
CA ILE A 47 9.00 15.11 46.23
C ILE A 47 9.68 15.06 44.86
N PHE A 48 11.02 14.98 44.82
CA PHE A 48 11.74 14.84 43.55
C PHE A 48 11.36 13.55 42.82
N HIS A 49 11.26 12.41 43.50
CA HIS A 49 10.81 11.15 42.89
C HIS A 49 9.39 11.25 42.33
N ILE A 50 8.47 11.92 43.05
CA ILE A 50 7.11 12.16 42.58
C ILE A 50 7.11 12.95 41.27
N GLU A 51 7.87 14.04 41.19
CA GLU A 51 7.96 14.84 39.95
C GLU A 51 8.66 14.08 38.82
N SER A 52 9.72 13.32 39.12
CA SER A 52 10.39 12.47 38.13
C SER A 52 9.47 11.40 37.55
N LEU A 53 8.61 10.79 38.36
CA LEU A 53 7.63 9.84 37.85
C LEU A 53 6.49 10.54 37.10
N ARG A 54 6.04 11.70 37.58
CA ARG A 54 5.00 12.48 36.91
C ARG A 54 5.46 12.99 35.54
N SER A 55 6.73 13.34 35.37
CA SER A 55 7.29 13.75 34.08
C SER A 55 7.33 12.61 33.05
N LEU A 56 7.32 11.35 33.50
CA LEU A 56 7.16 10.16 32.65
C LEU A 56 5.71 9.88 32.26
N GLY A 57 4.76 10.72 32.68
CA GLY A 57 3.34 10.60 32.33
C GLY A 57 2.49 9.82 33.33
N LEU A 58 3.04 9.46 34.50
CA LEU A 58 2.25 8.84 35.56
C LEU A 58 1.24 9.82 36.17
N SER A 59 0.04 9.32 36.44
CA SER A 59 -0.91 9.98 37.33
C SER A 59 -0.46 9.91 38.79
N LEU A 60 -0.94 10.82 39.63
CA LEU A 60 -0.60 10.85 41.07
C LEU A 60 -0.99 9.57 41.81
N ARG A 61 -2.01 8.84 41.33
CA ARG A 61 -2.38 7.53 41.89
C ARG A 61 -1.34 6.46 41.56
N GLU A 62 -0.85 6.43 40.33
CA GLU A 62 0.21 5.49 39.90
C GLU A 62 1.53 5.81 40.59
N VAL A 63 1.88 7.09 40.74
CA VAL A 63 3.05 7.51 41.53
C VAL A 63 2.95 7.00 42.98
N GLY A 64 1.76 7.09 43.58
CA GLY A 64 1.52 6.57 44.93
C GLY A 64 1.75 5.07 45.05
N ARG A 65 1.32 4.28 44.07
CA ARG A 65 1.57 2.83 44.02
C ARG A 65 3.07 2.54 43.82
N ALA A 66 3.70 3.17 42.84
CA ALA A 66 5.11 2.96 42.53
C ALA A 66 6.06 3.32 43.70
N LEU A 67 5.69 4.29 44.53
CA LEU A 67 6.48 4.71 45.70
C LEU A 67 6.02 4.07 47.02
N GLY A 68 4.98 3.24 46.99
CA GLY A 68 4.32 2.69 48.18
C GLY A 68 4.25 1.17 48.22
N ASP A 69 4.42 0.50 47.08
CA ASP A 69 4.34 -0.95 46.94
C ASP A 69 5.71 -1.50 46.48
N PRO A 70 6.45 -2.23 47.33
CA PRO A 70 7.74 -2.82 46.99
C PRO A 70 7.68 -3.88 45.89
N ASP A 71 6.53 -4.54 45.72
CA ASP A 71 6.30 -5.58 44.72
C ASP A 71 5.90 -5.00 43.35
N PHE A 72 5.65 -3.68 43.29
CA PHE A 72 5.31 -2.99 42.06
C PHE A 72 6.55 -2.83 41.17
N ALA A 73 6.73 -3.78 40.25
CA ALA A 73 7.90 -3.85 39.39
C ALA A 73 8.00 -2.63 38.45
N PRO A 74 9.12 -1.88 38.46
CA PRO A 74 9.33 -0.76 37.53
C PRO A 74 9.23 -1.16 36.05
N ALA A 75 9.62 -2.39 35.70
CA ALA A 75 9.54 -2.90 34.34
C ALA A 75 8.09 -2.97 33.82
N GLU A 76 7.16 -3.50 34.61
CA GLU A 76 5.75 -3.60 34.24
C GLU A 76 5.11 -2.22 34.06
N LEU A 77 5.46 -1.26 34.93
CA LEU A 77 5.04 0.13 34.80
C LEU A 77 5.55 0.76 33.51
N VAL A 78 6.85 0.60 33.22
CA VAL A 78 7.47 1.17 32.03
C VAL A 78 6.85 0.57 30.76
N ASP A 79 6.64 -0.75 30.72
CA ASP A 79 6.01 -1.42 29.59
C ASP A 79 4.59 -0.91 29.35
N ASP A 80 3.81 -0.72 30.41
CA ASP A 80 2.46 -0.15 30.32
C ASP A 80 2.46 1.31 29.84
N LEU A 81 3.40 2.14 30.31
CA LEU A 81 3.56 3.53 29.83
C LEU A 81 3.96 3.58 28.36
N VAL A 82 4.89 2.71 27.96
CA VAL A 82 5.32 2.58 26.56
C VAL A 82 4.13 2.18 25.69
N ARG A 83 3.34 1.18 26.10
CA ARG A 83 2.13 0.74 25.40
C ARG A 83 1.11 1.87 25.26
N ARG A 84 0.72 2.53 26.36
CA ARG A 84 -0.23 3.65 26.35
C ARG A 84 0.25 4.83 25.49
N THR A 85 1.55 5.11 25.53
CA THR A 85 2.16 6.17 24.72
C THR A 85 2.13 5.82 23.25
N ARG A 86 2.46 4.58 22.88
CA ARG A 86 2.34 4.08 21.50
C ARG A 86 0.89 4.16 20.99
N GLU A 87 -0.08 3.78 21.81
CA GLU A 87 -1.52 3.90 21.47
C GLU A 87 -1.94 5.36 21.27
N ARG A 88 -1.45 6.29 22.09
CA ARG A 88 -1.71 7.72 21.90
C ARG A 88 -1.09 8.23 20.60
N ILE A 89 0.17 7.91 20.33
CA ILE A 89 0.86 8.27 19.08
C ILE A 89 0.08 7.72 17.89
N ALA A 90 -0.31 6.45 17.91
CA ALA A 90 -1.07 5.84 16.83
C ALA A 90 -2.39 6.60 16.54
N ARG A 91 -3.15 6.96 17.59
CA ARG A 91 -4.39 7.75 17.45
C ARG A 91 -4.13 9.16 16.91
N GLU A 92 -3.08 9.82 17.39
CA GLU A 92 -2.71 11.17 16.95
C GLU A 92 -2.21 11.16 15.49
N THR A 93 -1.44 10.15 15.09
CA THR A 93 -1.01 9.93 13.72
C THR A 93 -2.20 9.66 12.81
N GLU A 94 -3.16 8.83 13.23
CA GLU A 94 -4.38 8.57 12.46
C GLU A 94 -5.22 9.82 12.27
N LEU A 95 -5.41 10.63 13.33
CA LEU A 95 -6.09 11.92 13.23
C LEU A 95 -5.36 12.86 12.26
N LEU A 96 -4.02 12.95 12.36
CA LEU A 96 -3.22 13.78 11.46
C LEU A 96 -3.37 13.33 9.99
N THR A 97 -3.38 12.03 9.71
CA THR A 97 -3.61 11.49 8.37
C THR A 97 -4.98 11.89 7.84
N ARG A 98 -6.04 11.75 8.64
CA ARG A 98 -7.40 12.18 8.24
C ARG A 98 -7.46 13.69 7.98
N LEU A 99 -6.84 14.51 8.83
CA LEU A 99 -6.80 15.96 8.65
C LEU A 99 -6.05 16.36 7.38
N ARG A 100 -4.91 15.73 7.07
CA ARG A 100 -4.17 15.96 5.83
C ARG A 100 -4.98 15.60 4.58
N ARG A 101 -5.75 14.51 4.63
CA ARG A 101 -6.65 14.12 3.52
C ARG A 101 -7.76 15.13 3.28
N ILE A 102 -8.34 15.67 4.36
CA ILE A 102 -9.36 16.73 4.26
C ILE A 102 -8.73 18.00 3.70
N ASP A 103 -7.55 18.39 4.19
CA ASP A 103 -6.82 19.57 3.72
C ASP A 103 -6.46 19.48 2.23
N ALA A 104 -5.95 18.32 1.78
CA ALA A 104 -5.58 18.07 0.38
C ALA A 104 -6.77 18.07 -0.61
N ALA A 105 -8.00 17.89 -0.12
CA ALA A 105 -9.20 17.99 -0.95
C ALA A 105 -9.67 19.44 -1.14
N GLU A 106 -9.02 20.42 -0.49
CA GLU A 106 -9.33 21.85 -0.58
C GLU A 106 -10.84 22.18 -0.45
N PRO A 107 -11.49 21.76 0.66
CA PRO A 107 -12.93 21.93 0.83
C PRO A 107 -13.31 23.42 0.84
N ALA A 108 -14.37 23.77 0.11
CA ALA A 108 -14.88 25.13 0.04
C ALA A 108 -15.65 25.53 1.31
N GLY A 109 -16.17 24.53 2.06
CA GLY A 109 -16.90 24.78 3.30
C GLY A 109 -17.06 23.55 4.20
N TRP A 110 -17.78 23.75 5.32
CA TRP A 110 -18.04 22.68 6.31
C TRP A 110 -18.86 21.51 5.76
N GLU A 111 -19.72 21.75 4.78
CA GLU A 111 -20.49 20.69 4.11
C GLU A 111 -19.56 19.71 3.40
N ASP A 112 -18.58 20.22 2.64
CA ASP A 112 -17.55 19.40 1.98
C ASP A 112 -16.74 18.61 3.01
N VAL A 113 -16.34 19.25 4.12
CA VAL A 113 -15.61 18.57 5.19
C VAL A 113 -16.43 17.40 5.75
N LEU A 114 -17.71 17.60 6.05
CA LEU A 114 -18.59 16.54 6.56
C LEU A 114 -18.78 15.43 5.53
N HIS A 115 -18.90 15.78 4.25
CA HIS A 115 -19.01 14.82 3.15
C HIS A 115 -17.73 13.98 3.02
N ILE A 116 -16.56 14.61 3.01
CA ILE A 116 -15.25 13.92 2.97
C ILE A 116 -15.10 12.99 4.17
N VAL A 117 -15.42 13.44 5.38
CA VAL A 117 -15.36 12.60 6.59
C VAL A 117 -16.27 11.37 6.46
N ALA A 118 -17.49 11.53 5.93
CA ALA A 118 -18.41 10.42 5.70
C ALA A 118 -17.87 9.43 4.68
N LEU A 119 -17.27 9.91 3.59
CA LEU A 119 -16.63 9.08 2.55
C LEU A 119 -15.43 8.31 3.11
N LEU A 120 -14.55 8.96 3.87
CA LEU A 120 -13.40 8.31 4.50
C LEU A 120 -13.84 7.19 5.45
N HIS A 121 -14.90 7.42 6.23
CA HIS A 121 -15.47 6.39 7.10
C HIS A 121 -16.10 5.25 6.29
N ALA A 122 -16.78 5.56 5.20
CA ALA A 122 -17.41 4.56 4.34
C ALA A 122 -16.39 3.69 3.58
N LEU A 123 -15.24 4.25 3.16
CA LEU A 123 -14.12 3.52 2.58
C LEU A 123 -13.44 2.59 3.59
N GLY A 124 -13.38 2.99 4.88
CA GLY A 124 -12.84 2.17 5.96
C GLY A 124 -13.83 1.18 6.59
N SER A 125 -15.05 1.06 6.05
CA SER A 125 -16.10 0.22 6.62
C SER A 125 -15.84 -1.27 6.41
N GLU A 126 -16.17 -2.11 7.39
CA GLU A 126 -16.14 -3.57 7.25
C GLU A 126 -17.08 -4.09 6.14
N SER A 127 -18.19 -3.39 5.89
CA SER A 127 -19.13 -3.73 4.82
C SER A 127 -18.57 -3.40 3.43
N ALA A 128 -18.33 -4.43 2.61
CA ALA A 128 -17.91 -4.30 1.22
C ALA A 128 -18.85 -3.39 0.40
N GLY A 129 -20.17 -3.54 0.56
CA GLY A 129 -21.14 -2.71 -0.15
C GLY A 129 -21.06 -1.21 0.21
N LYS A 130 -20.69 -0.86 1.45
CA LYS A 130 -20.45 0.54 1.84
C LYS A 130 -19.18 1.08 1.20
N ARG A 131 -18.09 0.29 1.19
CA ARG A 131 -16.83 0.65 0.53
C ARG A 131 -17.01 0.84 -0.98
N GLN A 132 -17.72 -0.09 -1.64
CA GLN A 132 -18.03 -0.01 -3.06
C GLN A 132 -18.83 1.25 -3.39
N ARG A 133 -19.89 1.54 -2.62
CA ARG A 133 -20.69 2.75 -2.83
C ARG A 133 -19.84 4.02 -2.66
N ALA A 134 -18.98 4.06 -1.65
CA ALA A 134 -18.08 5.19 -1.41
C ALA A 134 -17.07 5.39 -2.56
N ALA A 135 -16.55 4.30 -3.14
CA ALA A 135 -15.70 4.38 -4.33
C ALA A 135 -16.45 4.96 -5.54
N LEU A 136 -17.71 4.53 -5.74
CA LEU A 136 -18.55 4.96 -6.87
C LEU A 136 -19.14 6.36 -6.71
N SER A 137 -19.33 6.86 -5.48
CA SER A 137 -19.86 8.20 -5.22
C SER A 137 -18.88 9.33 -5.54
N SER A 138 -17.65 9.01 -5.95
CA SER A 138 -16.61 9.97 -6.35
C SER A 138 -16.95 10.86 -7.55
N VAL A 139 -18.12 10.67 -8.18
CA VAL A 139 -18.51 11.33 -9.44
C VAL A 139 -19.46 12.51 -9.26
N GLU A 140 -20.18 12.62 -8.15
CA GLU A 140 -21.39 13.47 -8.14
C GLU A 140 -21.25 14.81 -7.41
N GLU A 141 -20.42 14.97 -6.35
CA GLU A 141 -20.48 16.21 -5.55
C GLU A 141 -19.13 16.73 -5.04
N VAL A 142 -18.29 15.90 -4.40
CA VAL A 142 -16.98 16.31 -3.86
C VAL A 142 -15.92 15.26 -4.21
N PRO A 143 -14.75 15.65 -4.77
CA PRO A 143 -13.70 14.69 -5.08
C PRO A 143 -13.21 14.01 -3.79
N VAL A 144 -13.26 12.68 -3.77
CA VAL A 144 -12.65 11.89 -2.71
C VAL A 144 -11.15 12.16 -2.72
N PRO A 145 -10.50 12.37 -1.55
CA PRO A 145 -9.04 12.51 -1.50
C PRO A 145 -8.36 11.32 -2.18
N VAL A 146 -7.53 11.59 -3.18
CA VAL A 146 -6.91 10.56 -4.03
C VAL A 146 -6.07 9.59 -3.20
N ASP A 147 -5.34 10.10 -2.21
CA ASP A 147 -4.55 9.26 -1.29
C ASP A 147 -5.41 8.25 -0.53
N ALA A 148 -6.66 8.60 -0.19
CA ALA A 148 -7.58 7.70 0.49
C ALA A 148 -8.09 6.61 -0.46
N LEU A 149 -8.36 6.95 -1.72
CA LEU A 149 -8.72 5.97 -2.75
C LEU A 149 -7.57 5.02 -3.03
N VAL A 150 -6.33 5.52 -3.09
CA VAL A 150 -5.14 4.70 -3.30
C VAL A 150 -4.94 3.73 -2.14
N GLU A 151 -4.99 4.21 -0.89
CA GLU A 151 -4.85 3.33 0.28
C GLU A 151 -5.95 2.25 0.32
N ALA A 152 -7.20 2.63 0.04
CA ALA A 152 -8.30 1.69 -0.04
C ALA A 152 -8.06 0.66 -1.16
N ALA A 153 -7.63 1.08 -2.35
CA ALA A 153 -7.36 0.17 -3.48
C ALA A 153 -6.23 -0.82 -3.18
N LEU A 154 -5.18 -0.39 -2.48
CA LEU A 154 -4.03 -1.22 -2.15
C LEU A 154 -4.33 -2.24 -1.03
N SER A 155 -5.27 -1.93 -0.14
CA SER A 155 -5.66 -2.81 0.97
C SER A 155 -6.90 -3.68 0.67
N GLU A 156 -7.63 -3.39 -0.41
CA GLU A 156 -8.88 -4.07 -0.71
C GLU A 156 -8.69 -5.53 -1.16
N THR A 157 -9.48 -6.41 -0.57
CA THR A 157 -9.46 -7.86 -0.83
C THR A 157 -10.69 -8.33 -1.60
N ASP A 158 -11.81 -7.61 -1.48
CA ASP A 158 -13.03 -7.90 -2.24
C ASP A 158 -12.86 -7.47 -3.71
N THR A 159 -13.08 -8.41 -4.63
CA THR A 159 -12.85 -8.20 -6.06
C THR A 159 -13.74 -7.11 -6.66
N ASN A 160 -15.00 -7.01 -6.21
CA ASN A 160 -15.95 -6.03 -6.74
C ASN A 160 -15.62 -4.63 -6.22
N VAL A 161 -15.29 -4.52 -4.93
CA VAL A 161 -14.86 -3.25 -4.35
C VAL A 161 -13.55 -2.78 -4.97
N ALA A 162 -12.59 -3.70 -5.17
CA ALA A 162 -11.32 -3.38 -5.80
C ALA A 162 -11.52 -2.87 -7.24
N GLY A 163 -12.46 -3.45 -8.00
CA GLY A 163 -12.84 -2.95 -9.32
C GLY A 163 -13.42 -1.53 -9.28
N ALA A 164 -14.32 -1.25 -8.33
CA ALA A 164 -14.88 0.09 -8.16
C ALA A 164 -13.81 1.13 -7.76
N LEU A 165 -12.86 0.75 -6.91
CA LEU A 165 -11.73 1.59 -6.50
C LEU A 165 -10.78 1.89 -7.67
N ARG A 166 -10.42 0.88 -8.48
CA ARG A 166 -9.60 1.10 -9.68
C ARG A 166 -10.29 2.00 -10.69
N TRP A 167 -11.59 1.81 -10.90
CA TRP A 167 -12.40 2.71 -11.74
C TRP A 167 -12.39 4.15 -11.20
N ALA A 168 -12.52 4.35 -9.89
CA ALA A 168 -12.46 5.68 -9.28
C ALA A 168 -11.08 6.32 -9.47
N LEU A 169 -9.99 5.56 -9.26
CA LEU A 169 -8.62 6.00 -9.48
C LEU A 169 -8.34 6.36 -10.95
N ALA A 170 -8.87 5.59 -11.90
CA ALA A 170 -8.76 5.87 -13.33
C ALA A 170 -9.34 7.26 -13.68
N ARG A 171 -10.37 7.71 -12.96
CA ARG A 171 -10.96 9.04 -13.11
C ARG A 171 -10.16 10.14 -12.42
N SER A 172 -9.49 9.83 -11.31
CA SER A 172 -8.55 10.75 -10.65
C SER A 172 -7.30 11.03 -11.52
N GLY A 173 -6.99 10.16 -12.48
CA GLY A 173 -5.95 10.36 -13.47
C GLY A 173 -4.55 10.40 -12.86
N ASP A 174 -3.71 11.32 -13.35
CA ASP A 174 -2.29 11.40 -13.01
C ASP A 174 -1.99 11.60 -11.51
N SER A 175 -2.94 12.18 -10.77
CA SER A 175 -2.80 12.42 -9.33
C SER A 175 -2.58 11.14 -8.52
N ALA A 176 -3.11 10.00 -8.98
CA ALA A 176 -2.95 8.72 -8.31
C ALA A 176 -1.61 8.03 -8.63
N LEU A 177 -0.89 8.45 -9.67
CA LEU A 177 0.27 7.71 -10.16
C LEU A 177 1.47 7.75 -9.22
N ALA A 178 1.75 8.90 -8.60
CA ALA A 178 2.87 9.03 -7.67
C ALA A 178 2.75 8.09 -6.44
N PRO A 179 1.63 8.09 -5.69
CA PRO A 179 1.49 7.16 -4.57
C PRO A 179 1.37 5.69 -5.00
N LEU A 180 0.79 5.40 -6.17
CA LEU A 180 0.78 4.03 -6.72
C LEU A 180 2.19 3.55 -7.11
N ALA A 181 3.04 4.43 -7.64
CA ALA A 181 4.42 4.12 -7.97
C ALA A 181 5.25 3.85 -6.69
N GLU A 182 5.03 4.62 -5.62
CA GLU A 182 5.65 4.35 -4.31
C GLU A 182 5.27 2.96 -3.78
N ALA A 183 4.01 2.54 -3.96
CA ALA A 183 3.53 1.23 -3.55
C ALA A 183 4.20 0.04 -4.27
N LEU A 184 4.86 0.25 -5.41
CA LEU A 184 5.70 -0.77 -6.05
C LEU A 184 6.92 -1.16 -5.18
N GLY A 185 7.34 -0.30 -4.25
CA GLY A 185 8.39 -0.59 -3.27
C GLY A 185 7.91 -1.38 -2.05
N SER A 186 6.62 -1.72 -1.95
CA SER A 186 6.07 -2.45 -0.81
C SER A 186 6.73 -3.83 -0.64
N PRO A 187 7.00 -4.29 0.60
CA PRO A 187 7.43 -5.66 0.84
C PRO A 187 6.35 -6.69 0.45
N ASP A 188 5.07 -6.31 0.49
CA ASP A 188 3.95 -7.18 0.15
C ASP A 188 3.73 -7.23 -1.37
N ALA A 189 3.86 -8.43 -1.94
CA ALA A 189 3.66 -8.70 -3.37
C ALA A 189 2.24 -8.37 -3.85
N GLU A 190 1.26 -8.56 -2.98
CA GLU A 190 -0.14 -8.33 -3.29
C GLU A 190 -0.44 -6.83 -3.41
N VAL A 191 0.18 -6.00 -2.55
CA VAL A 191 0.13 -4.53 -2.65
C VAL A 191 0.78 -4.07 -3.95
N ARG A 192 1.97 -4.59 -4.30
CA ARG A 192 2.63 -4.27 -5.58
C ARG A 192 1.74 -4.63 -6.77
N ARG A 193 1.08 -5.80 -6.73
CA ARG A 193 0.18 -6.27 -7.79
C ARG A 193 -1.03 -5.35 -7.95
N ARG A 194 -1.69 -4.95 -6.85
CA ARG A 194 -2.83 -4.03 -6.87
C ARG A 194 -2.44 -2.64 -7.37
N ALA A 195 -1.24 -2.17 -7.05
CA ALA A 195 -0.70 -0.92 -7.58
C ALA A 195 -0.57 -0.98 -9.11
N VAL A 196 0.05 -2.04 -9.64
CA VAL A 196 0.17 -2.26 -11.10
C VAL A 196 -1.20 -2.32 -11.78
N GLN A 197 -2.15 -3.08 -11.23
CA GLN A 197 -3.50 -3.18 -11.80
C GLN A 197 -4.22 -1.83 -11.83
N SER A 198 -4.08 -1.03 -10.76
CA SER A 198 -4.68 0.31 -10.69
C SER A 198 -4.03 1.25 -11.71
N MET A 199 -2.70 1.24 -11.84
CA MET A 199 -1.98 2.03 -12.85
C MET A 199 -2.32 1.62 -14.28
N ALA A 200 -2.58 0.33 -14.52
CA ALA A 200 -2.94 -0.18 -15.83
C ALA A 200 -4.24 0.46 -16.36
N GLU A 201 -5.24 0.64 -15.48
CA GLU A 201 -6.54 1.22 -15.79
C GLU A 201 -6.53 2.76 -15.88
N ILE A 202 -5.49 3.44 -15.39
CA ILE A 202 -5.35 4.90 -15.53
C ILE A 202 -4.90 5.24 -16.97
N PRO A 203 -5.69 6.00 -17.76
CA PRO A 203 -5.38 6.31 -19.16
C PRO A 203 -4.33 7.43 -19.28
N SER A 204 -3.10 7.15 -18.83
CA SER A 204 -1.99 8.09 -18.83
C SER A 204 -0.69 7.46 -19.29
N GLU A 205 0.03 8.18 -20.16
CA GLU A 205 1.40 7.85 -20.59
C GLU A 205 2.40 7.94 -19.43
N ARG A 206 2.11 8.73 -18.39
CA ARG A 206 3.00 8.85 -17.22
C ARG A 206 3.06 7.55 -16.42
N ALA A 207 2.06 6.67 -16.55
CA ALA A 207 2.06 5.35 -15.92
C ALA A 207 3.11 4.41 -16.55
N THR A 208 3.58 4.69 -17.77
CA THR A 208 4.50 3.81 -18.50
C THR A 208 5.83 3.62 -17.79
N ALA A 209 6.41 4.67 -17.20
CA ALA A 209 7.69 4.55 -16.50
C ALA A 209 7.58 3.67 -15.23
N PRO A 210 6.65 3.91 -14.29
CA PRO A 210 6.42 3.00 -13.16
C PRO A 210 6.10 1.56 -13.57
N LEU A 211 5.32 1.36 -14.63
CA LEU A 211 5.01 0.01 -15.13
C LEU A 211 6.25 -0.70 -15.68
N ARG A 212 7.20 0.02 -16.32
CA ARG A 212 8.50 -0.55 -16.71
C ARG A 212 9.31 -0.98 -15.49
N ASP A 213 9.34 -0.17 -14.44
CA ASP A 213 10.03 -0.54 -13.20
C ASP A 213 9.44 -1.83 -12.60
N ALA A 214 8.11 -1.99 -12.68
CA ALA A 214 7.42 -3.19 -12.22
C ALA A 214 7.77 -4.47 -13.00
N LEU A 215 8.29 -4.39 -14.23
CA LEU A 215 8.84 -5.56 -14.94
C LEU A 215 10.07 -6.15 -14.25
N THR A 216 10.75 -5.37 -13.39
CA THR A 216 11.91 -5.83 -12.61
C THR A 216 11.53 -6.36 -11.23
N SER A 217 10.24 -6.40 -10.90
CA SER A 217 9.75 -6.90 -9.61
C SER A 217 10.24 -8.33 -9.34
N PRO A 218 10.62 -8.67 -8.09
CA PRO A 218 10.98 -10.05 -7.75
C PRO A 218 9.80 -11.02 -7.89
N ASP A 219 8.57 -10.52 -7.79
CA ASP A 219 7.35 -11.32 -7.90
C ASP A 219 6.92 -11.50 -9.36
N LEU A 220 6.73 -12.77 -9.76
CA LEU A 220 6.33 -13.18 -11.10
C LEU A 220 4.97 -12.62 -11.51
N VAL A 221 3.98 -12.62 -10.60
CA VAL A 221 2.61 -12.18 -10.90
C VAL A 221 2.60 -10.67 -11.17
N VAL A 222 3.38 -9.89 -10.42
CA VAL A 222 3.56 -8.46 -10.64
C VAL A 222 4.17 -8.19 -12.02
N ARG A 223 5.23 -8.92 -12.40
CA ARG A 223 5.87 -8.77 -13.73
C ARG A 223 4.89 -9.04 -14.87
N ARG A 224 4.08 -10.10 -14.75
CA ARG A 224 3.07 -10.47 -15.76
C ARG A 224 2.01 -9.40 -15.93
N HIS A 225 1.47 -8.86 -14.83
CA HIS A 225 0.50 -7.76 -14.89
C HIS A 225 1.10 -6.49 -15.51
N ALA A 226 2.36 -6.17 -15.17
CA ALA A 226 3.06 -5.04 -15.76
C ALA A 226 3.27 -5.24 -17.27
N ALA A 227 3.63 -6.45 -17.69
CA ALA A 227 3.80 -6.79 -19.10
C ALA A 227 2.50 -6.64 -19.90
N LEU A 228 1.36 -7.11 -19.38
CA LEU A 228 0.06 -6.91 -20.04
C LEU A 228 -0.28 -5.42 -20.17
N ALA A 229 -0.10 -4.65 -19.09
CA ALA A 229 -0.39 -3.22 -19.07
C ALA A 229 0.48 -2.42 -20.05
N LEU A 230 1.75 -2.80 -20.17
CA LEU A 230 2.73 -2.21 -21.10
C LEU A 230 2.49 -2.66 -22.54
N GLY A 231 2.13 -3.92 -22.77
CA GLY A 231 1.78 -4.44 -24.08
C GLY A 231 0.58 -3.73 -24.69
N ALA A 232 -0.48 -3.53 -23.90
CA ALA A 232 -1.64 -2.72 -24.29
C ALA A 232 -1.29 -1.26 -24.61
N ARG A 233 -0.22 -0.71 -23.99
CA ARG A 233 0.32 0.63 -24.27
C ARG A 233 1.32 0.66 -25.43
N GLY A 234 1.60 -0.47 -26.07
CA GLY A 234 2.56 -0.53 -27.15
C GLY A 234 4.02 -0.38 -26.68
N VAL A 235 4.37 -0.84 -25.49
CA VAL A 235 5.77 -0.77 -25.00
C VAL A 235 6.49 -2.09 -25.27
N GLU A 236 7.59 -2.02 -26.03
CA GLU A 236 8.33 -3.21 -26.48
C GLU A 236 9.01 -3.99 -25.35
N ASP A 237 9.34 -3.33 -24.23
CA ASP A 237 9.99 -3.95 -23.07
C ASP A 237 9.17 -5.10 -22.47
N ALA A 238 7.86 -5.13 -22.73
CA ALA A 238 6.97 -6.20 -22.29
C ALA A 238 7.13 -7.51 -23.09
N VAL A 239 7.61 -7.44 -24.34
CA VAL A 239 7.64 -8.59 -25.27
C VAL A 239 8.28 -9.86 -24.67
N PRO A 240 9.47 -9.83 -24.04
CA PRO A 240 10.03 -11.04 -23.43
C PRO A 240 9.09 -11.68 -22.40
N THR A 241 8.58 -10.88 -21.46
CA THR A 241 7.68 -11.38 -20.40
C THR A 241 6.36 -11.92 -20.98
N LEU A 242 5.81 -11.29 -22.03
CA LEU A 242 4.60 -11.76 -22.71
C LEU A 242 4.83 -13.11 -23.42
N ILE A 243 6.02 -13.32 -24.01
CA ILE A 243 6.35 -14.63 -24.61
C ILE A 243 6.49 -15.69 -23.51
N ASP A 244 7.17 -15.38 -22.40
CA ASP A 244 7.32 -16.29 -21.27
C ASP A 244 5.94 -16.71 -20.71
N MET A 245 5.00 -15.76 -20.62
CA MET A 245 3.60 -16.03 -20.23
C MET A 245 2.92 -17.05 -21.14
N ILE A 246 3.11 -16.96 -22.45
CA ILE A 246 2.57 -17.91 -23.43
C ILE A 246 3.21 -19.29 -23.29
N VAL A 247 4.52 -19.35 -23.03
CA VAL A 247 5.25 -20.62 -22.82
C VAL A 247 4.81 -21.30 -21.51
N GLU A 248 4.61 -20.51 -20.44
CA GLU A 248 4.30 -20.99 -19.09
C GLU A 248 2.80 -21.22 -18.81
N GLU A 249 1.92 -20.94 -19.78
CA GLU A 249 0.45 -21.11 -19.67
C GLU A 249 -0.18 -20.18 -18.65
N ALA A 250 0.38 -18.97 -18.52
CA ALA A 250 -0.04 -18.00 -17.53
C ALA A 250 -0.57 -16.75 -18.24
N ASN A 251 -1.89 -16.59 -18.27
CA ASN A 251 -2.56 -15.51 -19.05
C ASN A 251 -2.08 -15.51 -20.51
N ASP A 252 -1.94 -16.69 -21.10
CA ASP A 252 -1.38 -16.89 -22.45
C ASP A 252 -2.24 -16.22 -23.53
N VAL A 253 -3.56 -16.25 -23.39
CA VAL A 253 -4.49 -15.54 -24.28
C VAL A 253 -4.28 -14.03 -24.21
N ASP A 254 -4.31 -13.45 -23.00
CA ASP A 254 -4.11 -12.01 -22.80
C ASP A 254 -2.72 -11.57 -23.32
N ALA A 255 -1.71 -12.42 -23.15
CA ALA A 255 -0.36 -12.16 -23.62
C ALA A 255 -0.27 -12.21 -25.15
N ALA A 256 -0.92 -13.17 -25.80
CA ALA A 256 -1.00 -13.24 -27.26
C ALA A 256 -1.72 -12.02 -27.85
N ASP A 257 -2.81 -11.58 -27.24
CA ASP A 257 -3.54 -10.37 -27.64
C ASP A 257 -2.69 -9.11 -27.49
N ALA A 258 -1.92 -9.01 -26.39
CA ALA A 258 -0.98 -7.91 -26.17
C ALA A 258 0.16 -7.91 -27.22
N LEU A 259 0.70 -9.08 -27.58
CA LEU A 259 1.69 -9.21 -28.65
C LEU A 259 1.12 -8.84 -30.01
N SER A 260 -0.12 -9.24 -30.33
CA SER A 260 -0.81 -8.85 -31.56
C SER A 260 -0.99 -7.33 -31.64
N THR A 261 -1.40 -6.70 -30.53
CA THR A 261 -1.53 -5.24 -30.43
C THR A 261 -0.18 -4.55 -30.70
N LEU A 262 0.91 -5.02 -30.07
CA LEU A 262 2.27 -4.53 -30.32
C LEU A 262 2.70 -4.70 -31.79
N ALA A 263 2.35 -5.84 -32.38
CA ALA A 263 2.67 -6.19 -33.76
C ALA A 263 1.88 -5.39 -34.81
N SER A 264 0.93 -4.54 -34.41
CA SER A 264 0.34 -3.54 -35.30
C SER A 264 1.38 -2.57 -35.88
N ARG A 265 2.55 -2.43 -35.23
CA ARG A 265 3.70 -1.70 -35.77
C ARG A 265 4.64 -2.65 -36.53
N PRO A 266 4.91 -2.41 -37.84
CA PRO A 266 5.70 -3.33 -38.66
C PRO A 266 7.10 -3.67 -38.10
N ALA A 267 7.78 -2.70 -37.49
CA ALA A 267 9.09 -2.91 -36.88
C ALA A 267 9.04 -3.90 -35.71
N LEU A 268 8.00 -3.81 -34.87
CA LEU A 268 7.81 -4.76 -33.77
C LEU A 268 7.27 -6.10 -34.24
N ALA A 269 6.43 -6.12 -35.27
CA ALA A 269 5.90 -7.38 -35.81
C ALA A 269 7.03 -8.35 -36.20
N ASP A 270 8.04 -7.85 -36.91
CA ASP A 270 9.18 -8.67 -37.32
C ASP A 270 10.07 -9.08 -36.13
N GLN A 271 10.23 -8.20 -35.14
CA GLN A 271 10.97 -8.51 -33.90
C GLN A 271 10.26 -9.57 -33.05
N ILE A 272 8.95 -9.44 -32.85
CA ILE A 272 8.11 -10.39 -32.12
C ILE A 272 8.12 -11.74 -32.84
N ALA A 273 7.92 -11.75 -34.16
CA ALA A 273 8.00 -12.98 -34.95
C ALA A 273 9.37 -13.66 -34.81
N THR A 274 10.46 -12.89 -34.83
CA THR A 274 11.82 -13.42 -34.62
C THR A 274 11.93 -14.10 -33.25
N ARG A 275 11.52 -13.41 -32.17
CA ARG A 275 11.61 -13.96 -30.81
C ARG A 275 10.73 -15.20 -30.61
N LEU A 276 9.53 -15.24 -31.19
CA LEU A 276 8.66 -16.41 -31.14
C LEU A 276 9.30 -17.61 -31.85
N VAL A 277 9.91 -17.38 -33.03
CA VAL A 277 10.65 -18.42 -33.77
C VAL A 277 11.87 -18.90 -32.99
N ASP A 278 12.61 -17.99 -32.35
CA ASP A 278 13.77 -18.35 -31.53
C ASP A 278 13.35 -19.24 -30.35
N HIS A 279 12.21 -18.97 -29.70
CA HIS A 279 11.67 -19.83 -28.64
C HIS A 279 11.22 -21.19 -29.19
N LEU A 280 10.55 -21.22 -30.34
CA LEU A 280 10.19 -22.47 -31.01
C LEU A 280 11.41 -23.32 -31.41
N ALA A 281 12.58 -22.72 -31.65
CA ALA A 281 13.80 -23.46 -31.97
C ALA A 281 14.50 -24.05 -30.73
N GLN A 282 14.14 -23.61 -29.51
CA GLN A 282 14.75 -24.10 -28.28
C GLN A 282 14.27 -25.52 -27.95
N ALA A 283 15.21 -26.44 -27.74
CA ALA A 283 14.92 -27.84 -27.41
C ALA A 283 14.22 -28.03 -26.06
N THR A 284 14.22 -27.02 -25.20
CA THR A 284 13.59 -27.04 -23.87
C THR A 284 12.08 -26.79 -23.90
N VAL A 285 11.54 -26.33 -25.04
CA VAL A 285 10.12 -26.00 -25.17
C VAL A 285 9.33 -27.25 -25.53
N ASP A 286 8.41 -27.65 -24.65
CA ASP A 286 7.57 -28.83 -24.86
C ASP A 286 6.54 -28.63 -25.98
N SER A 287 5.95 -29.73 -26.44
CA SER A 287 4.92 -29.73 -27.50
C SER A 287 3.74 -28.80 -27.22
N SER A 288 3.32 -28.64 -25.95
CA SER A 288 2.19 -27.78 -25.59
C SER A 288 2.55 -26.31 -25.74
N ALA A 289 3.73 -25.91 -25.25
CA ALA A 289 4.27 -24.57 -25.40
C ALA A 289 4.57 -24.25 -26.87
N ARG A 290 5.13 -25.19 -27.65
CA ARG A 290 5.30 -25.03 -29.11
C ARG A 290 3.97 -24.76 -29.80
N ARG A 291 2.90 -25.48 -29.44
CA ARG A 291 1.56 -25.26 -29.99
C ARG A 291 1.02 -23.87 -29.63
N ARG A 292 1.18 -23.41 -28.38
CA ARG A 292 0.75 -22.06 -27.95
C ARG A 292 1.52 -20.95 -28.65
N LEU A 293 2.83 -21.08 -28.81
CA LEU A 293 3.65 -20.16 -29.60
C LEU A 293 3.24 -20.15 -31.09
N THR A 294 2.89 -21.31 -31.64
CA THR A 294 2.35 -21.43 -33.01
C THR A 294 1.00 -20.72 -33.14
N GLN A 295 0.14 -20.82 -32.13
CA GLN A 295 -1.13 -20.07 -32.09
C GLN A 295 -0.89 -18.57 -31.98
N ALA A 296 0.04 -18.12 -31.14
CA ALA A 296 0.38 -16.70 -31.01
C ALA A 296 0.88 -16.10 -32.33
N LEU A 297 1.61 -16.87 -33.16
CA LEU A 297 2.01 -16.44 -34.50
C LEU A 297 0.82 -16.16 -35.43
N ALA A 298 -0.40 -16.64 -35.16
CA ALA A 298 -1.58 -16.46 -36.00
C ALA A 298 -1.97 -15.00 -36.19
N ASP A 299 -1.77 -14.16 -35.18
CA ASP A 299 -2.16 -12.76 -35.18
C ASP A 299 -0.96 -11.80 -35.30
N ILE A 300 0.24 -12.33 -35.57
CA ILE A 300 1.44 -11.53 -35.86
C ILE A 300 1.59 -11.33 -37.37
N PRO A 301 1.41 -10.10 -37.91
CA PRO A 301 1.53 -9.84 -39.34
C PRO A 301 2.97 -9.99 -39.86
N GLY A 302 3.10 -10.16 -41.16
CA GLY A 302 4.39 -10.09 -41.87
C GLY A 302 4.90 -11.43 -42.40
N ALA A 303 5.84 -11.32 -43.34
CA ALA A 303 6.37 -12.47 -44.09
C ALA A 303 7.12 -13.47 -43.19
N LYS A 304 7.79 -12.99 -42.13
CA LYS A 304 8.52 -13.85 -41.19
C LYS A 304 7.58 -14.80 -40.42
N ALA A 305 6.47 -14.28 -39.90
CA ALA A 305 5.46 -15.09 -39.23
C ALA A 305 4.82 -16.12 -40.19
N SER A 306 4.49 -15.70 -41.43
CA SER A 306 3.94 -16.62 -42.43
C SER A 306 4.93 -17.72 -42.85
N ARG A 307 6.23 -17.38 -42.97
CA ARG A 307 7.27 -18.37 -43.26
C ARG A 307 7.45 -19.35 -42.11
N ALA A 308 7.49 -18.86 -40.88
CA ALA A 308 7.55 -19.70 -39.69
C ALA A 308 6.38 -20.68 -39.61
N LEU A 309 5.16 -20.22 -39.88
CA LEU A 309 3.97 -21.09 -39.95
C LEU A 309 4.09 -22.14 -41.08
N ALA A 310 4.65 -21.78 -42.23
CA ALA A 310 4.88 -22.73 -43.33
C ALA A 310 5.89 -23.83 -42.94
N ASP A 311 6.96 -23.46 -42.24
CA ASP A 311 7.96 -24.41 -41.72
C ASP A 311 7.32 -25.31 -40.64
N LEU A 312 6.54 -24.74 -39.71
CA LEU A 312 5.83 -25.48 -38.66
C LEU A 312 4.74 -26.41 -39.20
N ALA A 313 4.17 -26.15 -40.38
CA ALA A 313 3.21 -27.07 -41.00
C ALA A 313 3.84 -28.43 -41.39
N GLN A 314 5.18 -28.52 -41.40
CA GLN A 314 5.93 -29.76 -41.60
C GLN A 314 6.62 -30.25 -40.31
N ASP A 315 6.20 -29.74 -39.14
CA ASP A 315 6.78 -30.11 -37.85
C ASP A 315 6.57 -31.61 -37.55
N GLU A 316 7.55 -32.22 -36.86
CA GLU A 316 7.46 -33.62 -36.43
C GLU A 316 6.32 -33.82 -35.41
N ASP A 317 6.02 -32.79 -34.62
CA ASP A 317 4.86 -32.79 -33.74
C ASP A 317 3.58 -32.53 -34.56
N ARG A 318 2.77 -33.59 -34.65
CA ARG A 318 1.50 -33.56 -35.39
C ARG A 318 0.54 -32.46 -34.92
N ALA A 319 0.49 -32.16 -33.62
CA ALA A 319 -0.41 -31.14 -33.11
C ALA A 319 0.04 -29.73 -33.53
N VAL A 320 1.35 -29.48 -33.52
CA VAL A 320 1.95 -28.23 -34.03
C VAL A 320 1.70 -28.09 -35.53
N ALA A 321 1.99 -29.13 -36.32
CA ALA A 321 1.79 -29.12 -37.77
C ALA A 321 0.35 -28.88 -38.20
N LEU A 322 -0.62 -29.53 -37.53
CA LEU A 322 -2.04 -29.31 -37.80
C LEU A 322 -2.49 -27.88 -37.46
N THR A 323 -1.99 -27.34 -36.33
CA THR A 323 -2.30 -25.98 -35.89
C THR A 323 -1.76 -24.96 -36.89
N ALA A 324 -0.50 -25.09 -37.31
CA ALA A 324 0.12 -24.20 -38.29
C ALA A 324 -0.59 -24.26 -39.66
N THR A 325 -0.93 -25.47 -40.13
CA THR A 325 -1.68 -25.67 -41.38
C THR A 325 -3.05 -24.99 -41.34
N TYR A 326 -3.78 -25.12 -40.22
CA TYR A 326 -5.07 -24.47 -40.04
C TYR A 326 -4.96 -22.94 -40.07
N ILE A 327 -3.98 -22.38 -39.37
CA ILE A 327 -3.74 -20.93 -39.32
C ILE A 327 -3.38 -20.38 -40.71
N LEU A 328 -2.52 -21.07 -41.46
CA LEU A 328 -2.20 -20.69 -42.85
C LEU A 328 -3.45 -20.70 -43.74
N GLY A 329 -4.31 -21.69 -43.57
CA GLY A 329 -5.61 -21.76 -44.26
C GLY A 329 -6.44 -20.50 -44.02
N ILE A 330 -6.58 -20.07 -42.76
CA ILE A 330 -7.32 -18.84 -42.41
C ILE A 330 -6.65 -17.61 -43.04
N ARG A 331 -5.32 -17.48 -42.93
CA ARG A 331 -4.58 -16.33 -43.45
C ARG A 331 -4.69 -16.17 -44.96
N ASN A 332 -4.74 -17.26 -45.71
CA ASN A 332 -4.87 -17.23 -47.16
C ASN A 332 -6.30 -16.88 -47.62
N THR A 333 -7.29 -16.96 -46.72
CA THR A 333 -8.70 -16.61 -47.01
C THR A 333 -9.10 -15.19 -46.62
N ARG A 334 -8.25 -14.47 -45.88
CA ARG A 334 -8.43 -13.06 -45.50
C ARG A 334 -7.72 -12.15 -46.48
#